data_AF-A0A2Z2H6P3-F1
#
_entry.id   AF-A0A2Z2H6P3-F1
#
_cell.length_a   1.000
_cell.length_b   1.000
_cell.length_c   1.000
_cell.angle_alpha   90.00
_cell.angle_beta   90.00
_cell.angle_gamma   90.00
#
_symmetry.space_group_name_H-M   'P 1'
#
loop_
_entity.id
_entity.type
_entity.pdbx_description
1 polymer ?
#
loop_
_entity_poly.entity_id
_entity_poly.type
_entity_poly.pdbx_seq_one_letter_code
_entity_poly.pdbx_strand_id
1 'polypeptide(L)'
;MEIESLTHGQLAHLERLMQRHPQLEGLEALLLVSLEDDAQAGRKGLDSGRLSRRFDVAHALVRRSAASLEARGLIEITERRGAGPGVWLALVDKRAVAGV
;
A
#
# COMPACT_ATOMS: atom_id res chain seq x y z
N MET A 1 -2.60 -7.04 -22.42
CA MET A 1 -2.76 -6.59 -21.03
C MET A 1 -1.48 -6.97 -20.34
N GLU A 2 -0.50 -6.06 -20.31
CA GLU A 2 0.81 -6.36 -19.74
C GLU A 2 0.67 -6.19 -18.23
N ILE A 3 0.74 -7.32 -17.51
CA ILE A 3 1.02 -7.29 -16.08
C ILE A 3 2.42 -6.67 -16.00
N GLU A 4 2.50 -5.37 -15.67
CA GLU A 4 3.78 -4.73 -15.38
C GLU A 4 4.45 -5.58 -14.31
N SER A 5 5.43 -6.36 -14.75
CA SER A 5 6.09 -7.34 -13.92
C SER A 5 6.82 -6.56 -12.83
N LEU A 6 6.54 -6.89 -11.57
CA LEU A 6 7.27 -6.30 -10.45
C LEU A 6 8.77 -6.41 -10.75
N THR A 7 9.46 -5.28 -10.73
CA THR A 7 10.89 -5.27 -10.98
C THR A 7 11.60 -6.11 -9.92
N HIS A 8 12.77 -6.66 -10.24
CA HIS A 8 13.53 -7.46 -9.27
C HIS A 8 13.80 -6.70 -7.95
N GLY A 9 13.98 -5.38 -8.03
CA GLY A 9 14.11 -4.51 -6.86
C GLY A 9 12.84 -4.45 -6.01
N GLN A 10 11.67 -4.40 -6.64
CA GLN A 10 10.37 -4.42 -5.95
C GLN A 10 10.08 -5.77 -5.30
N LEU A 11 10.45 -6.87 -5.96
CA LEU A 11 10.32 -8.22 -5.38
C LEU A 11 11.20 -8.39 -4.14
N ALA A 12 12.49 -8.03 -4.24
CA ALA A 12 13.39 -8.11 -3.09
C ALA A 12 12.95 -7.20 -1.93
N HIS A 13 12.31 -6.07 -2.24
CA HIS A 13 11.76 -5.17 -1.23
C HIS A 13 10.51 -5.75 -0.56
N LEU A 14 9.60 -6.32 -1.34
CA LEU A 14 8.44 -7.03 -0.84
C LEU A 14 8.82 -8.20 0.08
N GLU A 15 9.80 -9.01 -0.32
CA GLU A 15 10.30 -10.12 0.49
C GLU A 15 10.84 -9.66 1.84
N ARG A 16 11.65 -8.59 1.87
CA ARG A 16 12.16 -8.01 3.12
C ARG A 16 11.02 -7.51 4.02
N LEU A 17 10.00 -6.89 3.43
CA LEU A 17 8.86 -6.37 4.17
C LEU A 17 8.01 -7.51 4.77
N MET A 18 7.80 -8.58 4.00
CA MET A 18 7.12 -9.80 4.49
C MET A 18 7.93 -10.53 5.57
N GLN A 19 9.27 -10.48 5.51
CA GLN A 19 10.13 -11.01 6.58
C GLN A 19 10.06 -10.17 7.86
N ARG A 20 10.01 -8.83 7.75
CA ARG A 20 9.86 -7.91 8.91
C ARG A 20 8.49 -8.00 9.56
N HIS A 21 7.47 -8.29 8.75
CA HIS A 21 6.08 -8.38 9.21
C HIS A 21 5.44 -9.67 8.68
N PRO A 22 5.78 -10.84 9.25
CA PRO A 22 5.24 -12.14 8.80
C PRO A 22 3.71 -12.24 8.92
N GLN A 23 3.10 -11.36 9.72
CA GLN A 23 1.65 -11.22 9.87
C GLN A 23 0.98 -10.47 8.70
N LEU A 24 1.72 -9.92 7.74
CA LEU A 24 1.13 -9.24 6.58
C LEU A 24 0.69 -10.23 5.52
N GLU A 25 -0.53 -10.05 5.03
CA GLU A 25 -1.02 -10.75 3.84
C GLU A 25 -0.39 -10.16 2.57
N GLY A 26 -0.35 -10.93 1.48
CA GLY A 26 0.31 -10.52 0.24
C GLY A 26 -0.18 -9.18 -0.32
N LEU A 27 -1.49 -8.90 -0.26
CA LEU A 27 -2.04 -7.62 -0.71
C LEU A 27 -1.69 -6.46 0.23
N GLU A 28 -1.59 -6.71 1.54
CA GLU A 28 -1.16 -5.70 2.52
C GLU A 28 0.30 -5.29 2.27
N ALA A 29 1.16 -6.29 2.03
CA ALA A 29 2.56 -6.05 1.72
C ALA A 29 2.73 -5.29 0.40
N LEU A 30 1.96 -5.63 -0.65
CA LEU A 30 1.97 -4.91 -1.94
C LEU A 30 1.50 -3.45 -1.81
N LEU A 31 0.48 -3.20 -0.97
CA LEU A 31 0.01 -1.84 -0.69
C LEU A 31 1.08 -1.00 0.01
N LEU A 32 1.75 -1.57 1.01
CA LEU A 32 2.84 -0.92 1.73
C LEU A 32 4.00 -0.57 0.80
N VAL A 33 4.50 -1.55 0.02
CA VAL A 33 5.57 -1.31 -0.96
C VAL A 33 5.20 -0.20 -1.94
N SER A 34 3.95 -0.19 -2.43
CA SER A 34 3.50 0.86 -3.35
C SER A 34 3.47 2.24 -2.70
N LEU A 35 3.08 2.33 -1.43
CA LEU A 35 3.08 3.58 -0.68
C LEU A 35 4.50 4.06 -0.36
N GLU A 36 5.42 3.15 -0.06
CA GLU A 36 6.84 3.46 0.13
C GLU A 36 7.48 3.95 -1.16
N ASP A 37 7.27 3.26 -2.28
CA ASP A 37 7.76 3.68 -3.60
C ASP A 37 7.28 5.10 -3.95
N ASP A 38 5.98 5.39 -3.75
CA ASP A 38 5.39 6.70 -4.04
C ASP A 38 5.93 7.78 -3.08
N ALA A 39 6.16 7.43 -1.80
CA ALA A 39 6.75 8.31 -0.81
C ALA A 39 8.25 8.61 -1.07
N GLN A 40 8.99 7.67 -1.65
CA GLN A 40 10.36 7.90 -2.14
C GLN A 40 10.36 8.82 -3.36
N ALA A 41 9.35 8.74 -4.21
CA ALA A 41 9.11 9.66 -5.32
C ALA A 41 8.57 11.05 -4.88
N GLY A 42 8.48 11.32 -3.57
CA GLY A 42 8.06 12.61 -3.01
C GLY A 42 6.55 12.85 -3.00
N ARG A 43 5.74 11.82 -3.28
CA ARG A 43 4.27 11.91 -3.24
C ARG A 43 3.76 11.60 -1.83
N LYS A 44 2.56 12.13 -1.52
CA LYS A 44 1.99 12.10 -0.16
C LYS A 44 1.04 10.91 0.10
N GLY A 45 0.70 10.12 -0.92
CA GLY A 45 -0.23 9.00 -0.77
C GLY A 45 -0.86 8.56 -2.09
N LEU A 46 -1.59 7.45 -2.04
CA LEU A 46 -2.20 6.79 -3.19
C LEU A 46 -3.71 6.68 -3.06
N ASP A 47 -4.40 6.78 -4.19
CA ASP A 47 -5.84 6.56 -4.29
C ASP A 47 -6.15 5.05 -4.35
N SER A 48 -7.01 4.57 -3.46
CA SER A 48 -7.44 3.17 -3.40
C SER A 48 -8.12 2.66 -4.68
N GLY A 49 -8.79 3.54 -5.45
CA GLY A 49 -9.35 3.21 -6.75
C GLY A 49 -8.25 2.98 -7.81
N ARG A 50 -7.20 3.81 -7.80
CA ARG A 50 -6.01 3.61 -8.65
C ARG A 50 -5.30 2.31 -8.32
N LEU A 51 -5.15 1.98 -7.03
CA LEU A 51 -4.53 0.74 -6.58
C LEU A 51 -5.32 -0.50 -7.01
N SER A 52 -6.65 -0.47 -6.88
CA SER A 52 -7.54 -1.55 -7.34
C SER A 52 -7.33 -1.85 -8.83
N ARG A 53 -7.24 -0.82 -9.68
CA ARG A 53 -6.97 -0.99 -11.12
C ARG A 53 -5.54 -1.46 -11.40
N ARG A 54 -4.56 -0.93 -10.65
CA ARG A 54 -3.14 -1.28 -10.84
C ARG A 54 -2.88 -2.75 -10.55
N PHE A 55 -3.49 -3.30 -9.51
CA PHE A 55 -3.29 -4.69 -9.12
C PHE A 55 -4.31 -5.64 -9.74
N ASP A 56 -5.26 -5.13 -10.53
CA ASP A 56 -6.39 -5.89 -11.07
C ASP A 56 -7.15 -6.67 -9.97
N VAL A 57 -7.45 -5.98 -8.85
CA VAL A 57 -8.18 -6.54 -7.70
C VAL A 57 -9.40 -5.73 -7.33
N ALA A 58 -10.40 -6.38 -6.74
CA ALA A 58 -11.62 -5.73 -6.28
C ALA A 58 -11.35 -4.63 -5.24
N HIS A 59 -12.06 -3.49 -5.36
CA HIS A 59 -11.91 -2.36 -4.44
C HIS A 59 -12.17 -2.72 -2.97
N ALA A 60 -13.09 -3.67 -2.72
CA ALA A 60 -13.37 -4.17 -1.37
C ALA A 60 -12.15 -4.85 -0.72
N LEU A 61 -11.33 -5.57 -1.51
CA LEU A 61 -10.10 -6.20 -1.01
C LEU A 61 -9.05 -5.15 -0.68
N VAL A 62 -8.86 -4.14 -1.55
CA VAL A 62 -7.97 -3.01 -1.27
C VAL A 62 -8.38 -2.30 0.02
N ARG A 63 -9.68 -2.02 0.20
CA ARG A 63 -10.19 -1.38 1.42
C ARG A 63 -10.00 -2.25 2.66
N ARG A 64 -10.23 -3.56 2.56
CA ARG A 64 -10.02 -4.50 3.68
C ARG A 64 -8.55 -4.54 4.10
N SER A 65 -7.64 -4.70 3.14
CA SER A 65 -6.20 -4.71 3.40
C SER A 65 -5.72 -3.35 3.93
N ALA A 66 -6.20 -2.24 3.38
CA ALA A 66 -5.91 -0.91 3.90
C ALA A 66 -6.37 -0.75 5.35
N ALA A 67 -7.59 -1.17 5.69
CA ALA A 67 -8.11 -1.11 7.06
C ALA A 67 -7.28 -1.95 8.04
N SER A 68 -6.81 -3.13 7.60
CA SER A 68 -5.90 -3.96 8.40
C SER A 68 -4.55 -3.29 8.64
N LEU A 69 -3.98 -2.64 7.62
CA LEU A 69 -2.74 -1.87 7.74
C LEU A 69 -2.89 -0.65 8.66
N GLU A 70 -4.01 0.06 8.57
CA GLU A 70 -4.34 1.19 9.43
C GLU A 70 -4.50 0.75 10.89
N ALA A 71 -5.20 -0.37 11.13
CA ALA A 71 -5.33 -0.95 12.47
C ALA A 71 -3.98 -1.33 13.10
N ARG A 72 -2.95 -1.56 12.28
CA ARG A 72 -1.56 -1.84 12.70
C ARG A 72 -0.72 -0.57 12.83
N GLY A 73 -1.28 0.61 12.56
CA GLY A 73 -0.57 1.90 12.60
C GLY A 73 0.46 2.07 11.50
N LEU A 74 0.35 1.33 10.39
CA LEU A 74 1.32 1.38 9.29
C LEU A 74 0.95 2.42 8.22
N ILE A 75 -0.36 2.65 8.04
CA ILE A 75 -0.90 3.63 7.10
C ILE A 75 -2.02 4.44 7.75
N GLU A 76 -2.33 5.58 7.17
CA GLU A 76 -3.48 6.44 7.49
C GLU A 76 -4.44 6.45 6.30
N ILE A 77 -5.74 6.30 6.58
CA ILE A 77 -6.79 6.38 5.58
C ILE A 77 -7.53 7.71 5.72
N THR A 78 -7.50 8.53 4.67
CA THR A 78 -8.27 9.78 4.61
C THR A 78 -9.39 9.67 3.57
N GLU A 79 -10.61 10.06 3.95
CA GLU A 79 -11.71 10.15 2.99
C GLU A 79 -11.44 11.21 1.92
N ARG A 80 -11.81 10.90 0.66
CA ARG A 80 -11.85 11.94 -0.38
C ARG A 80 -13.06 12.81 -0.18
N ARG A 81 -12.86 14.13 -0.03
CA ARG A 81 -13.92 15.11 -0.23
C ARG A 81 -14.26 15.16 -1.72
N GLY A 82 -15.29 14.43 -2.15
CA GLY A 82 -15.77 14.39 -3.56
C GLY A 82 -16.63 13.17 -3.91
N ALA A 83 -17.12 13.12 -5.15
CA ALA A 83 -18.18 12.19 -5.63
C ALA A 83 -17.74 10.73 -5.90
N GLY A 84 -16.64 10.25 -5.34
CA GLY A 84 -16.13 8.89 -5.59
C GLY A 84 -15.92 8.09 -4.30
N PRO A 85 -16.11 6.76 -4.31
CA PRO A 85 -15.97 5.91 -3.12
C PRO A 85 -14.50 5.66 -2.70
N GLY A 86 -13.54 6.25 -3.42
CA GLY A 86 -12.11 6.05 -3.17
C GLY A 86 -11.62 6.83 -1.95
N VAL A 87 -10.80 6.16 -1.14
CA VAL A 87 -10.03 6.77 -0.03
C VAL A 87 -8.57 7.03 -0.44
N TRP A 88 -7.96 8.01 0.21
CA TRP A 88 -6.52 8.26 0.17
C TRP A 88 -5.81 7.42 1.22
N LEU A 89 -4.72 6.77 0.82
CA LEU A 89 -3.85 5.97 1.68
C LEU A 89 -2.49 6.66 1.77
N ALA A 90 -1.95 6.84 2.97
CA ALA A 90 -0.63 7.42 3.20
C ALA A 90 0.13 6.63 4.28
N LEU A 91 1.47 6.64 4.26
CA LEU A 91 2.26 6.03 5.34
C LEU A 91 2.13 6.85 6.63
N VAL A 92 1.97 6.17 7.77
CA VAL A 92 2.07 6.81 9.09
C VAL A 92 3.55 6.97 9.40
N ASP A 93 4.06 8.16 9.10
CA ASP A 93 5.41 8.68 9.38
C ASP A 93 6.60 7.77 9.00
N LYS A 94 7.54 8.28 8.19
CA LYS A 94 8.61 7.51 7.51
C LYS A 94 9.58 6.74 8.42
N ARG A 95 9.44 6.83 9.74
CA ARG A 95 10.29 6.16 10.75
C ARG A 95 9.71 4.84 11.28
N ALA A 96 8.41 4.59 11.13
CA ALA A 96 7.76 3.40 11.71
C ALA A 96 8.13 2.09 10.99
N VAL A 97 8.36 2.14 9.66
CA VAL A 97 8.72 0.94 8.87
C VAL A 97 10.21 0.57 8.99
N ALA A 98 11.03 1.49 9.54
CA ALA A 98 12.44 1.28 9.86
C ALA A 98 12.69 0.92 11.34
N GLY A 99 11.66 0.46 12.05
CA GLY A 99 11.75 0.09 13.46
C GLY A 99 12.44 -1.26 13.68
N VAL A 100 13.76 -1.20 13.93
CA VAL A 100 14.68 -2.24 14.47
C VAL A 100 14.99 -3.40 13.53
#